data_AF-A0A7C3C7E4-F1
#
_entry.id   AF-A0A7C3C7E4-F1
#
_cell.length_a   1.000
_cell.length_b   1.000
_cell.length_c   1.000
_cell.angle_alpha   90.00
_cell.angle_beta   90.00
_cell.angle_gamma   90.00
#
_symmetry.space_group_name_H-M   'P 1'
#
loop_
_entity.id
_entity.type
_entity.pdbx_description
1 polymer ?
#
loop_
_entity_poly.entity_id
_entity_poly.type
_entity_poly.pdbx_seq_one_letter_code
_entity_poly.pdbx_strand_id
1 'polypeptide(L)'
;MLAFYLLGEGLSRTLGLLPGSLWGMALLFLALRLGLPEAWVAPAAGILLRRMALFFVPVGVGVLAYAELLASHALAVALALLLGTALTLLPPALLLGGRR
;
A
#
# COMPACT_ATOMS: atom_id res chain seq x y z
N MET A 1 -14.93 -0.32 -7.29
CA MET A 1 -13.87 0.34 -6.49
C MET A 1 -14.46 1.35 -5.50
N LEU A 2 -15.13 2.41 -5.96
CA LEU A 2 -15.74 3.42 -5.07
C LEU A 2 -16.71 2.83 -4.04
N ALA A 3 -17.63 1.94 -4.45
CA ALA A 3 -18.58 1.32 -3.51
C ALA A 3 -17.86 0.59 -2.35
N PHE A 4 -16.83 -0.20 -2.63
CA PHE A 4 -16.04 -0.89 -1.60
C PHE A 4 -15.25 0.08 -0.72
N TYR A 5 -14.73 1.17 -1.29
CA TYR A 5 -14.07 2.22 -0.52
C TYR A 5 -15.05 2.95 0.41
N LEU A 6 -16.24 3.33 -0.05
CA LEU A 6 -17.25 3.97 0.80
C LEU A 6 -17.73 3.02 1.92
N LEU A 7 -17.92 1.75 1.62
CA LEU A 7 -18.25 0.74 2.63
C LEU A 7 -17.12 0.58 3.65
N GLY A 8 -15.86 0.52 3.19
CA GLY A 8 -14.68 0.47 4.04
C GLY A 8 -14.50 1.72 4.90
N GLU A 9 -14.81 2.90 4.36
CA GLU A 9 -14.78 4.17 5.09
C GLU A 9 -15.89 4.22 6.16
N GLY A 10 -17.09 3.72 5.85
CA GLY A 10 -18.15 3.54 6.84
C GLY A 10 -17.73 2.62 7.99
N LEU A 11 -17.12 1.47 7.67
CA LEU A 11 -16.58 0.54 8.66
C LEU A 11 -15.46 1.16 9.49
N SER A 12 -14.52 1.87 8.84
CA SER A 12 -13.43 2.60 9.48
C SER A 12 -13.95 3.58 10.53
N ARG A 13 -15.01 4.33 10.22
CA ARG A 13 -15.61 5.29 11.17
C ARG A 13 -16.26 4.61 12.38
N THR A 14 -16.74 3.39 12.24
CA THR A 14 -17.36 2.63 13.36
C THR A 14 -16.34 1.86 14.21
N LEU A 15 -15.29 1.32 13.60
CA LEU A 15 -14.31 0.44 14.28
C LEU A 15 -13.04 1.19 14.70
N GLY A 16 -12.66 2.26 14.00
CA GLY A 16 -11.49 3.10 14.34
C GLY A 16 -10.11 2.42 14.21
N LEU A 17 -10.04 1.16 13.77
CA LEU A 17 -8.80 0.37 13.80
C LEU A 17 -7.88 0.62 12.59
N LEU A 18 -8.45 0.75 11.37
CA LEU A 18 -7.70 0.88 10.12
C LEU A 18 -8.31 1.97 9.23
N PRO A 19 -7.50 2.68 8.41
CA PRO A 19 -7.99 3.52 7.33
C PRO A 19 -9.00 2.81 6.42
N GLY A 20 -10.03 3.54 5.97
CA GLY A 20 -11.09 3.00 5.12
C GLY A 20 -10.61 2.38 3.81
N SER A 21 -9.45 2.83 3.29
CA SER A 21 -8.81 2.25 2.11
C SER A 21 -8.41 0.78 2.29
N LEU A 22 -7.89 0.41 3.46
CA LEU A 22 -7.50 -0.96 3.77
C LEU A 22 -8.73 -1.86 3.92
N TRP A 23 -9.78 -1.36 4.59
CA TRP A 23 -11.06 -2.06 4.67
C TRP A 23 -11.70 -2.27 3.29
N GLY A 24 -11.67 -1.25 2.43
CA GLY A 24 -12.16 -1.36 1.06
C GLY A 24 -11.40 -2.39 0.24
N MET A 25 -10.07 -2.49 0.41
CA MET A 25 -9.25 -3.53 -0.22
C MET A 25 -9.60 -4.93 0.28
N ALA A 26 -9.75 -5.10 1.59
CA ALA A 26 -10.11 -6.39 2.19
C ALA A 26 -11.51 -6.87 1.73
N LEU A 27 -12.48 -5.96 1.65
CA LEU A 27 -13.83 -6.25 1.14
C LEU A 27 -13.82 -6.64 -0.33
N LEU A 28 -13.06 -5.92 -1.17
CA LEU A 28 -12.91 -6.26 -2.58
C LEU A 28 -12.28 -7.64 -2.75
N PHE A 29 -11.24 -7.95 -1.97
CA PHE A 29 -10.60 -9.26 -1.97
C PHE A 29 -11.58 -10.38 -1.61
N LEU A 30 -12.39 -10.16 -0.56
CA LEU A 30 -13.42 -11.11 -0.16
C LEU A 30 -14.48 -11.29 -1.26
N ALA A 31 -14.92 -10.20 -1.90
CA ALA A 31 -15.88 -10.25 -2.98
C ALA A 31 -15.36 -11.06 -4.19
N LEU A 32 -14.10 -10.83 -4.60
CA LEU A 32 -13.46 -11.60 -5.67
C LEU A 32 -13.39 -13.10 -5.30
N ARG A 33 -13.06 -13.42 -4.05
CA ARG A 33 -13.04 -14.81 -3.56
C ARG A 33 -14.42 -15.47 -3.55
N LEU A 34 -15.49 -14.70 -3.37
CA LEU A 34 -16.88 -15.17 -3.37
C LEU A 34 -17.49 -15.29 -4.79
N GLY A 35 -16.71 -15.03 -5.84
CA GLY A 35 -17.13 -15.24 -7.23
C GLY A 35 -17.60 -13.98 -7.95
N LEU A 36 -17.24 -12.77 -7.47
CA LEU A 36 -17.44 -11.56 -8.27
C LEU A 36 -16.66 -11.69 -9.59
N PRO A 37 -17.28 -11.43 -10.75
CA PRO A 37 -16.64 -11.64 -12.04
C PRO A 37 -15.43 -10.72 -12.20
N GLU A 38 -14.24 -11.34 -12.24
CA GLU A 38 -12.95 -10.68 -12.46
C GLU A 38 -12.96 -9.81 -13.73
N ALA A 39 -13.75 -10.20 -14.74
CA ALA A 39 -13.93 -9.48 -15.99
C ALA A 39 -14.30 -7.98 -15.83
N TRP A 40 -14.91 -7.60 -14.70
CA TRP A 40 -15.26 -6.21 -14.40
C TRP A 40 -14.11 -5.41 -13.76
N VAL A 41 -13.21 -6.10 -13.07
CA VAL A 41 -12.13 -5.49 -12.28
C VAL A 41 -10.80 -5.52 -13.03
N ALA A 42 -10.48 -6.62 -13.71
CA ALA A 42 -9.23 -6.84 -14.42
C ALA A 42 -8.91 -5.79 -15.50
N PRO A 43 -9.86 -5.30 -16.32
CA PRO A 43 -9.55 -4.27 -17.32
C PRO A 43 -9.11 -2.96 -16.68
N ALA A 44 -9.82 -2.53 -15.64
CA ALA A 44 -9.51 -1.30 -14.91
C ALA A 44 -8.17 -1.42 -14.15
N ALA A 45 -7.95 -2.54 -13.45
CA ALA A 45 -6.69 -2.83 -12.79
C ALA A 45 -5.53 -2.88 -13.79
N GLY A 46 -5.71 -3.56 -14.92
CA GLY A 46 -4.69 -3.69 -15.96
C GLY A 46 -4.29 -2.37 -16.62
N ILE A 47 -5.21 -1.41 -16.77
CA ILE A 47 -4.88 -0.05 -17.22
C ILE A 47 -4.04 0.68 -16.16
N LEU A 48 -4.43 0.58 -14.88
CA LEU A 48 -3.73 1.25 -13.79
C LEU A 48 -2.31 0.69 -13.61
N LEU A 49 -2.15 -0.64 -13.62
CA LEU A 49 -0.86 -1.32 -13.56
C LEU A 49 0.05 -0.89 -14.73
N ARG A 50 -0.48 -0.87 -15.96
CA ARG A 50 0.28 -0.41 -17.14
C ARG A 50 0.74 1.05 -17.04
N ARG A 51 -0.03 1.88 -16.34
CA ARG A 51 0.28 3.31 -16.15
C ARG A 51 0.88 3.61 -14.77
N MET A 52 1.29 2.62 -13.98
CA MET A 52 1.88 2.83 -12.65
C MET A 52 3.06 3.81 -12.67
N ALA A 53 3.88 3.77 -13.73
CA ALA A 53 4.96 4.74 -13.94
C ALA A 53 4.47 6.19 -13.84
N LEU A 54 3.30 6.53 -14.40
CA LEU A 54 2.71 7.87 -14.33
C LEU A 54 2.40 8.30 -12.90
N PHE A 55 2.05 7.37 -12.00
CA PHE A 55 1.80 7.67 -10.59
C PHE A 55 3.10 7.80 -9.78
N PHE A 56 4.17 7.11 -10.19
CA PHE A 56 5.47 7.24 -9.54
C PHE A 56 6.19 8.54 -9.88
N VAL A 57 5.97 9.11 -11.08
CA VAL A 57 6.63 10.37 -11.47
C VAL A 57 6.29 11.53 -10.50
N PRO A 58 5.01 11.86 -10.18
CA PRO A 58 4.66 12.91 -9.22
C PRO A 58 5.29 12.72 -7.85
N VAL A 59 5.31 11.47 -7.35
CA VAL A 59 5.92 11.14 -6.06
C VAL A 59 7.44 11.38 -6.11
N GLY A 60 8.09 10.95 -7.19
CA GLY A 60 9.54 11.14 -7.40
C GLY A 60 9.93 12.62 -7.51
N VAL A 61 9.21 13.41 -8.30
CA VAL A 61 9.49 14.85 -8.42
C VAL A 61 9.22 15.62 -7.13
N GLY A 62 8.25 15.19 -6.32
CA GLY A 62 8.03 15.73 -4.98
C GLY A 62 9.22 15.53 -4.04
N VAL A 63 9.90 14.39 -4.13
CA VAL A 63 11.12 14.12 -3.36
C VAL A 63 12.30 14.95 -3.89
N LEU A 64 12.41 15.10 -5.22
CA LEU A 64 13.46 15.92 -5.84
C LEU A 64 13.43 17.39 -5.40
N ALA A 65 12.26 17.92 -5.03
CA ALA A 65 12.14 19.26 -4.46
C ALA A 65 12.93 19.43 -3.14
N TYR A 66 13.25 18.34 -2.44
CA TYR A 66 14.04 18.32 -1.21
C TYR A 66 15.40 17.64 -1.40
N ALA A 67 15.92 17.57 -2.63
CA ALA A 67 17.13 16.82 -2.95
C ALA A 67 18.36 17.28 -2.13
N GLU A 68 18.56 18.57 -1.91
CA GLU A 68 19.69 19.09 -1.12
C GLU A 68 19.60 18.70 0.36
N LEU A 69 18.40 18.76 0.94
CA LEU A 69 18.15 18.31 2.31
C LEU A 69 18.37 16.80 2.44
N LEU A 70 17.95 16.03 1.43
CA LEU A 70 18.15 14.60 1.38
C LEU A 70 19.63 14.24 1.22
N ALA A 71 20.38 15.00 0.41
CA ALA A 71 21.81 14.80 0.22
C ALA A 71 22.60 15.08 1.50
N SER A 72 22.29 16.17 2.21
CA SER A 72 22.93 16.51 3.49
C SER A 72 22.68 15.48 4.59
N HIS A 73 21.55 14.75 4.54
CA HIS A 73 21.16 13.75 5.53
C HIS A 73 21.10 12.32 4.95
N ALA A 74 21.77 12.07 3.83
CA ALA A 74 21.63 10.82 3.08
C ALA A 74 21.94 9.58 3.94
N LEU A 75 22.96 9.66 4.79
CA LEU A 75 23.34 8.59 5.71
C LEU A 75 22.24 8.32 6.75
N ALA A 76 21.71 9.37 7.38
CA ALA A 76 20.64 9.25 8.37
C ALA A 76 19.36 8.67 7.77
N VAL A 77 18.99 9.10 6.56
CA VAL A 77 17.83 8.58 5.82
C VAL A 77 18.04 7.12 5.45
N ALA A 78 19.21 6.75 4.91
CA ALA A 78 19.51 5.38 4.56
C ALA A 78 19.45 4.45 5.78
N LEU A 79 20.03 4.86 6.91
CA LEU A 79 19.95 4.09 8.16
C LEU A 79 18.50 3.98 8.67
N ALA A 80 17.73 5.07 8.64
CA ALA A 80 16.34 5.05 9.06
C ALA A 80 15.49 4.10 8.21
N LEU A 81 15.69 4.10 6.89
CA LEU A 81 15.01 3.19 5.97
C LEU A 81 15.43 1.74 6.19
N LEU A 82 16.73 1.46 6.29
CA LEU A 82 17.24 0.11 6.49
C LEU A 82 16.81 -0.48 7.83
N LEU A 83 17.01 0.26 8.93
CA LEU A 83 16.58 -0.18 10.25
C LEU A 83 15.05 -0.28 10.30
N GLY A 84 14.30 0.72 9.84
CA GLY A 84 12.85 0.69 9.85
C GLY A 84 12.27 -0.50 9.07
N THR A 85 12.83 -0.80 7.90
CA THR A 85 12.42 -1.96 7.10
C THR A 85 12.79 -3.27 7.79
N ALA A 86 14.01 -3.39 8.33
CA ALA A 86 14.43 -4.58 9.06
C ALA A 86 13.55 -4.82 10.30
N LEU A 87 13.32 -3.79 11.12
CA LEU A 87 12.51 -3.88 12.33
C LEU A 87 11.04 -4.23 12.06
N THR A 88 10.47 -3.76 10.94
CA THR A 88 9.08 -4.06 10.59
C THR A 88 8.91 -5.43 9.92
N LEU A 89 9.86 -5.83 9.07
CA LEU A 89 9.73 -7.04 8.24
C LEU A 89 10.33 -8.29 8.89
N LEU A 90 11.39 -8.15 9.70
CA LEU A 90 12.10 -9.28 10.30
C LEU A 90 11.27 -10.05 11.35
N PRO A 91 10.53 -9.41 12.28
CA PRO A 91 9.77 -10.15 13.29
C PRO A 91 8.70 -11.07 12.69
N PRO A 92 7.83 -10.62 11.75
CA PRO A 92 6.89 -11.51 11.07
C PRO A 92 7.59 -12.61 10.27
N ALA A 93 8.71 -12.30 9.61
CA ALA A 93 9.46 -13.27 8.81
C ALA A 93 10.06 -14.39 9.69
N LEU A 94 10.62 -14.06 10.85
CA LEU A 94 11.15 -15.04 11.80
C LEU A 94 10.04 -15.89 12.44
N LEU A 95 8.90 -15.27 12.80
CA LEU A 95 7.72 -15.96 13.35
C LEU A 95 7.12 -16.99 12.37
N LEU A 96 7.08 -16.67 11.07
CA LEU A 96 6.58 -17.57 10.03
C LEU A 96 7.63 -18.60 9.58
N GLY A 97 8.91 -18.23 9.58
CA GLY A 97 10.03 -19.10 9.24
C GLY A 97 10.30 -20.21 10.27
N GLY A 98 10.05 -19.94 11.55
CA GLY A 98 10.16 -20.94 12.64
C GLY A 98 8.97 -21.89 12.77
N ARG A 99 7.93 -21.77 11.93
CA ARG A 99 6.74 -22.65 11.91
C ARG A 99 6.76 -23.68 10.77
N ARG A 100 7.90 -23.86 10.10
CA ARG A 100 8.18 -24.98 9.18
C ARG A 100 9.03 -26.02 9.89
#